data_AF-A0A420PAM7-F1
#
_entry.id   AF-A0A420PAM7-F1
#
_cell.length_a   1.000
_cell.length_b   1.000
_cell.length_c   1.000
_cell.angle_alpha   90.00
_cell.angle_beta   90.00
_cell.angle_gamma   90.00
#
_symmetry.space_group_name_H-M   'P 1'
#
loop_
_entity.id
_entity.type
_entity.pdbx_description
1 polymer ?
#
loop_
_entity_poly.entity_id
_entity_poly.type
_entity_poly.pdbx_seq_one_letter_code
_entity_poly.pdbx_strand_id
1 'polypeptide(L)'
;EMLLDHLELAVQGVIIEENDDHIMEEVHLFDDMDAKTRKLLKTYIKLGWKKLNDYYGKLTSTAYVAAVVFHPCKKWRTLEQLWNQLPSRQTSEWRKTYEGNLTRVWEEKYKDMAHEVACNAVSASESNSALDYIERRLAFSRSLVRPDSQERQSKRRKQSATLPVQDELDQYLSEPPVDNIAYKVDPIAWWRDVGAVRFPRLSYMAVDFLTIASSSAETERDFSSCGRMVTPLRCRLRRHIVAMAQCLRSWSKAGIYRPTLPLGLLEGDNWRQVLQLASRVSVDRDT
;
A
#
# COMPACT_ATOMS: atom_id res chain seq x y z
N GLU A 1 -3.59 15.90 13.22
CA GLU A 1 -3.45 17.38 13.17
C GLU A 1 -4.51 18.11 13.98
N MET A 2 -5.78 17.69 13.98
CA MET A 2 -6.80 18.24 14.92
C MET A 2 -6.31 18.30 16.38
N LEU A 3 -5.56 17.30 16.85
CA LEU A 3 -4.96 17.28 18.19
C LEU A 3 -3.83 18.31 18.37
N LEU A 4 -3.06 18.62 17.32
CA LEU A 4 -2.05 19.68 17.35
C LEU A 4 -2.72 21.05 17.44
N ASP A 5 -3.80 21.28 16.70
CA ASP A 5 -4.58 22.52 16.76
C ASP A 5 -5.20 22.73 18.15
N HIS A 6 -5.76 21.68 18.76
CA HIS A 6 -6.25 21.74 20.15
C HIS A 6 -5.14 22.05 21.15
N LEU A 7 -3.94 21.52 20.95
CA LEU A 7 -2.78 21.85 21.80
C LEU A 7 -2.30 23.30 21.60
N GLU A 8 -2.41 23.84 20.38
CA GLU A 8 -2.12 25.25 20.12
C GLU A 8 -3.13 26.18 20.82
N LEU A 9 -4.41 25.84 20.76
CA LEU A 9 -5.46 26.53 21.51
C LEU A 9 -5.22 26.43 23.04
N ALA A 10 -4.84 25.25 23.53
CA ALA A 10 -4.53 25.03 24.94
C ALA A 10 -3.32 25.88 25.41
N VAL A 11 -2.34 26.16 24.54
CA VAL A 11 -1.24 27.10 24.83
C VAL A 11 -1.74 28.54 24.95
N GLN A 12 -2.74 28.91 24.14
CA GLN A 12 -3.39 30.22 24.18
C GLN A 12 -4.31 30.38 25.41
N GLY A 13 -4.77 29.26 25.97
CA GLY A 13 -5.57 29.21 27.20
C GLY A 13 -7.03 28.88 26.99
N VAL A 14 -7.35 28.32 25.83
CA VAL A 14 -8.69 27.89 25.46
C VAL A 14 -8.61 26.40 25.13
N ILE A 15 -9.43 25.59 25.79
CA ILE A 15 -9.69 24.21 25.36
C ILE A 15 -11.14 24.14 24.92
N ILE A 16 -11.39 23.44 23.83
CA ILE A 16 -12.75 23.17 23.38
C ILE A 16 -13.13 21.79 23.91
N GLU A 17 -14.07 21.73 24.84
CA GLU A 17 -14.59 20.48 25.41
C GLU A 17 -16.02 20.23 24.92
N GLU A 18 -16.36 18.98 24.68
CA GLU A 18 -17.73 18.57 24.35
C GLU A 18 -18.49 18.33 25.66
N ASN A 19 -19.51 19.15 25.93
CA ASN A 19 -20.35 19.04 27.11
C ASN A 19 -21.31 17.83 26.98
N ASP A 20 -21.98 17.43 28.07
CA ASP A 20 -22.87 16.27 28.15
C ASP A 20 -24.01 16.30 27.09
N ASP A 21 -24.36 17.50 26.61
CA ASP A 21 -25.35 17.74 25.55
C ASP A 21 -24.77 17.72 24.11
N HIS A 22 -23.51 17.28 23.93
CA HIS A 22 -22.76 17.30 22.66
C HIS A 22 -22.55 18.71 22.06
N ILE A 23 -22.48 19.72 22.93
CA ILE A 23 -22.19 21.11 22.56
C ILE A 23 -20.73 21.41 22.88
N MET A 24 -20.01 21.98 21.92
CA MET A 24 -18.61 22.37 22.09
C MET A 24 -18.53 23.70 22.87
N GLU A 25 -17.94 23.70 24.06
CA GLU A 25 -17.75 24.88 24.91
C GLU A 25 -16.27 25.27 25.01
N GLU A 26 -15.99 26.58 25.03
CA GLU A 26 -14.66 27.13 25.25
C GLU A 26 -14.38 27.25 26.76
N VAL A 27 -13.45 26.43 27.26
CA VAL A 27 -13.01 26.43 28.66
C VAL A 27 -11.68 27.17 28.78
N HIS A 28 -11.64 28.17 29.67
CA HIS A 28 -10.44 28.92 29.97
C HIS A 28 -9.53 28.18 30.97
N LEU A 29 -8.46 27.57 30.46
CA LEU A 29 -7.62 26.64 31.22
C LEU A 29 -6.82 27.28 32.36
N PHE A 30 -6.64 28.62 32.34
CA PHE A 30 -5.65 29.30 33.17
C PHE A 30 -6.23 30.29 34.20
N ASP A 31 -7.56 30.44 34.27
CA ASP A 31 -8.19 31.55 34.99
C ASP A 31 -7.93 31.53 36.52
N ASP A 32 -7.70 30.35 37.11
CA ASP A 32 -7.45 30.20 38.55
C ASP A 32 -6.00 29.78 38.91
N MET A 33 -5.09 29.78 37.94
CA MET A 33 -3.71 29.29 38.15
C MET A 33 -2.71 30.41 38.46
N ASP A 34 -1.80 30.15 39.39
CA ASP A 34 -0.65 31.02 39.66
C ASP A 34 0.27 31.15 38.43
N ALA A 35 0.95 32.29 38.31
CA ALA A 35 1.76 32.61 37.14
C ALA A 35 2.89 31.59 36.89
N LYS A 36 3.40 30.93 37.94
CA LYS A 36 4.47 29.94 37.85
C LYS A 36 3.94 28.62 37.30
N THR A 37 2.82 28.12 37.82
CA THR A 37 2.18 26.89 37.33
C THR A 37 1.62 27.08 35.92
N ARG A 38 1.03 28.24 35.61
CA ARG A 38 0.60 28.61 34.25
C ARG A 38 1.76 28.52 33.25
N LYS A 39 2.93 29.06 33.60
CA LYS A 39 4.13 29.01 32.75
C LYS A 39 4.65 27.58 32.56
N LEU A 40 4.69 26.78 33.63
CA LEU A 40 5.10 25.38 33.57
C LEU A 40 4.17 24.56 32.67
N LEU A 41 2.86 24.68 32.86
CA LEU A 41 1.86 23.97 32.06
C LEU A 41 1.96 24.32 30.58
N LYS A 42 2.09 25.61 30.22
CA LYS A 42 2.35 26.03 28.84
C LYS A 42 3.61 25.39 28.25
N THR A 43 4.69 25.27 29.03
CA THR A 43 5.92 24.62 28.58
C THR A 43 5.71 23.12 28.33
N TYR A 44 4.97 22.41 29.19
CA TYR A 44 4.66 20.99 28.99
C TYR A 44 3.78 20.75 27.77
N ILE A 45 2.75 21.56 27.56
CA ILE A 45 1.89 21.48 26.36
C ILE A 45 2.72 21.70 25.09
N LYS A 46 3.64 22.70 25.09
CA LYS A 46 4.56 22.93 23.96
C LYS A 46 5.50 21.76 23.70
N LEU A 47 6.00 21.09 24.75
CA LEU A 47 6.83 19.89 24.61
C LEU A 47 6.03 18.73 23.99
N GLY A 48 4.79 18.53 24.45
CA GLY A 48 3.86 17.54 23.88
C GLY A 48 3.56 17.81 22.42
N TRP A 49 3.21 19.06 22.09
CA TRP A 49 3.00 19.51 20.71
C TRP A 49 4.24 19.24 19.85
N LYS A 50 5.45 19.59 20.31
CA LYS A 50 6.69 19.37 19.56
C LYS A 50 6.91 17.89 19.26
N LYS A 51 6.65 17.01 20.24
CA LYS A 51 6.80 15.56 20.08
C LYS A 51 5.80 15.01 19.08
N LEU A 52 4.54 15.41 19.18
CA LEU A 52 3.49 15.00 18.25
C LEU A 52 3.73 15.54 16.84
N ASN A 53 4.18 16.78 16.71
CA ASN A 53 4.52 17.38 15.42
C ASN A 53 5.67 16.62 14.73
N ASP A 54 6.70 16.18 15.48
CA ASP A 54 7.77 15.32 14.94
C ASP A 54 7.25 13.95 14.47
N TYR A 55 6.25 13.37 15.15
CA TYR A 55 5.62 12.13 14.69
C TYR A 55 4.74 12.34 13.46
N TYR A 56 3.84 13.33 13.48
CA TYR A 56 2.93 13.58 12.38
C TYR A 56 3.66 14.05 11.12
N GLY A 57 4.75 14.82 11.25
CA GLY A 57 5.61 15.19 10.13
C GLY A 57 6.31 14.00 9.45
N LYS A 58 6.37 12.83 10.10
CA LYS A 58 6.86 11.58 9.48
C LYS A 58 5.73 10.78 8.82
N LEU A 59 4.49 10.97 9.25
CA LEU A 59 3.29 10.29 8.73
C LEU A 59 2.77 10.93 7.44
N THR A 60 3.07 12.22 7.20
CA THR A 60 2.77 12.96 5.96
C THR A 60 3.65 12.55 4.78
N SER A 61 3.86 11.25 4.61
CA SER A 61 4.60 10.72 3.47
C SER A 61 3.78 10.88 2.19
N THR A 62 4.43 11.38 1.14
CA THR A 62 3.88 11.45 -0.23
C THR A 62 3.29 10.11 -0.67
N ALA A 63 3.82 8.98 -0.18
CA ALA A 63 3.34 7.65 -0.51
C ALA A 63 1.86 7.41 -0.15
N TYR A 64 1.40 7.90 1.00
CA TYR A 64 0.00 7.72 1.41
C TYR A 64 -0.95 8.53 0.53
N VAL A 65 -0.60 9.78 0.27
CA VAL A 65 -1.35 10.66 -0.63
C VAL A 65 -1.38 10.09 -2.04
N ALA A 66 -0.23 9.64 -2.54
CA ALA A 66 -0.10 8.99 -3.84
C ALA A 66 -1.03 7.78 -3.96
N ALA A 67 -1.05 6.89 -2.97
CA ALA A 67 -1.90 5.70 -2.98
C ALA A 67 -3.40 6.05 -3.07
N VAL A 68 -3.85 7.12 -2.40
CA VAL A 68 -5.25 7.59 -2.49
C VAL A 68 -5.54 8.22 -3.86
N VAL A 69 -4.60 9.00 -4.39
CA VAL A 69 -4.74 9.66 -5.71
C VAL A 69 -4.78 8.63 -6.84
N PHE A 70 -3.89 7.64 -6.80
CA PHE A 70 -3.86 6.53 -7.75
C PHE A 70 -4.99 5.52 -7.53
N HIS A 71 -5.76 5.61 -6.45
CA HIS A 71 -6.95 4.79 -6.31
C HIS A 71 -8.06 5.29 -7.27
N PRO A 72 -8.48 4.49 -8.27
CA PRO A 72 -9.34 4.98 -9.37
C PRO A 72 -10.68 5.54 -8.92
N CYS A 73 -11.25 5.00 -7.84
CA CYS A 73 -12.53 5.44 -7.27
C CYS A 73 -12.43 6.60 -6.25
N LYS A 74 -11.24 6.96 -5.75
CA LYS A 74 -11.08 7.95 -4.67
C LYS A 74 -10.52 9.26 -5.21
N LYS A 75 -9.36 9.19 -5.88
CA LYS A 75 -8.61 10.32 -6.42
C LYS A 75 -8.47 11.46 -5.38
N TRP A 76 -8.29 12.70 -5.86
CA TRP A 76 -8.22 13.89 -5.00
C TRP A 76 -9.50 14.19 -4.24
N ARG A 77 -10.68 13.79 -4.76
CA ARG A 77 -11.98 14.11 -4.13
C ARG A 77 -12.08 13.62 -2.70
N THR A 78 -11.60 12.42 -2.41
CA THR A 78 -11.62 11.88 -1.03
C THR A 78 -10.70 12.66 -0.12
N LEU A 79 -9.53 13.08 -0.60
CA LEU A 79 -8.61 13.90 0.19
C LEU A 79 -9.21 15.27 0.45
N GLU A 80 -9.76 15.93 -0.55
CA GLU A 80 -10.47 17.21 -0.41
C GLU A 80 -11.61 17.13 0.61
N GLN A 81 -12.43 16.07 0.57
CA GLN A 81 -13.50 15.86 1.55
C GLN A 81 -12.97 15.73 2.98
N LEU A 82 -11.89 14.97 3.19
CA LEU A 82 -11.25 14.81 4.51
C LEU A 82 -10.62 16.12 4.97
N TRP A 83 -9.95 16.81 4.06
CA TRP A 83 -9.26 18.07 4.28
C TRP A 83 -10.20 19.24 4.57
N ASN A 84 -11.39 19.25 3.98
CA ASN A 84 -12.43 20.24 4.26
C ASN A 84 -13.00 20.12 5.69
N GLN A 85 -12.81 18.97 6.36
CA GLN A 85 -13.18 18.80 7.75
C GLN A 85 -12.13 19.37 8.72
N LEU A 86 -10.94 19.72 8.23
CA LEU A 86 -9.85 20.27 9.05
C LEU A 86 -9.80 21.81 8.98
N PRO A 87 -9.27 22.48 10.02
CA PRO A 87 -9.09 23.93 10.03
C PRO A 87 -8.28 24.42 8.82
N SER A 88 -8.80 25.42 8.12
CA SER A 88 -8.38 25.81 6.77
C SER A 88 -6.93 26.32 6.62
N ARG A 89 -6.23 26.63 7.72
CA ARG A 89 -4.93 27.31 7.71
C ARG A 89 -3.79 26.50 7.06
N GLN A 90 -3.86 25.17 7.06
CA GLN A 90 -2.78 24.31 6.52
C GLN A 90 -3.18 23.52 5.26
N THR A 91 -4.48 23.29 5.09
CA THR A 91 -5.04 22.47 4.01
C THR A 91 -4.77 22.99 2.60
N SER A 92 -4.75 24.33 2.42
CA SER A 92 -4.54 24.97 1.11
C SER A 92 -3.17 24.65 0.49
N GLU A 93 -2.14 24.56 1.34
CA GLU A 93 -0.76 24.38 0.88
C GLU A 93 -0.39 22.90 0.68
N TRP A 94 -1.07 21.98 1.38
CA TRP A 94 -0.84 20.55 1.23
C TRP A 94 -1.11 20.04 -0.18
N ARG A 95 -2.23 20.44 -0.79
CA ARG A 95 -2.57 20.01 -2.14
C ARG A 95 -1.44 20.31 -3.12
N LYS A 96 -1.00 21.57 -3.16
CA LYS A 96 0.08 22.02 -4.06
C LYS A 96 1.39 21.31 -3.76
N THR A 97 1.71 21.11 -2.47
CA THR A 97 2.93 20.43 -2.05
C THR A 97 2.94 18.97 -2.50
N TYR A 98 1.85 18.24 -2.30
CA TYR A 98 1.74 16.84 -2.70
C TYR A 98 1.65 16.66 -4.21
N GLU A 99 0.93 17.54 -4.90
CA GLU A 99 0.86 17.59 -6.37
C GLU A 99 2.27 17.82 -6.95
N GLY A 100 3.00 18.83 -6.48
CA GLY A 100 4.37 19.08 -6.90
C GLY A 100 5.32 17.90 -6.60
N ASN A 101 5.17 17.25 -5.44
CA ASN A 101 5.94 16.06 -5.10
C ASN A 101 5.64 14.87 -6.02
N LEU A 102 4.36 14.65 -6.38
CA LEU A 102 3.94 13.59 -7.30
C LEU A 102 4.45 13.84 -8.70
N THR A 103 4.28 15.06 -9.21
CA THR A 103 4.80 15.46 -10.52
C THR A 103 6.32 15.31 -10.57
N ARG A 104 7.04 15.70 -9.51
CA ARG A 104 8.49 15.49 -9.44
C ARG A 104 8.86 14.01 -9.54
N VAL A 105 8.21 13.13 -8.77
CA VAL A 105 8.49 11.69 -8.83
C VAL A 105 8.18 11.11 -10.21
N TRP A 106 7.08 11.54 -10.82
CA TRP A 106 6.69 11.16 -12.17
C TRP A 106 7.77 11.56 -13.19
N GLU A 107 8.16 12.83 -13.19
CA GLU A 107 9.16 13.37 -14.12
C GLU A 107 10.55 12.74 -13.95
N GLU A 108 10.99 12.53 -12.71
CA GLU A 108 12.33 12.00 -12.43
C GLU A 108 12.47 10.51 -12.75
N LYS A 109 11.42 9.71 -12.55
CA LYS A 109 11.55 8.23 -12.53
C LYS A 109 10.74 7.50 -13.59
N TYR A 110 9.59 8.03 -13.99
CA TYR A 110 8.60 7.26 -14.76
C TYR A 110 8.33 7.86 -16.13
N LYS A 111 8.45 9.19 -16.29
CA LYS A 111 8.14 9.91 -17.52
C LYS A 111 9.00 9.44 -18.69
N ASP A 112 10.30 9.29 -18.51
CA ASP A 112 11.23 8.80 -19.54
C ASP A 112 11.56 7.32 -19.40
N MET A 113 10.79 6.58 -18.59
CA MET A 113 11.01 5.14 -18.43
C MET A 113 10.84 4.48 -19.80
N ALA A 114 11.97 4.03 -20.36
CA ALA A 114 12.01 3.37 -21.65
C ALA A 114 11.06 2.18 -21.55
N HIS A 115 10.11 2.14 -22.46
CA HIS A 115 9.19 1.02 -22.58
C HIS A 115 10.04 -0.17 -23.02
N GLU A 116 10.60 -0.94 -22.08
CA GLU A 116 10.92 -2.33 -22.37
C GLU A 116 9.56 -3.01 -22.57
N VAL A 117 9.12 -2.92 -23.81
CA VAL A 117 8.00 -3.64 -24.36
C VAL A 117 8.23 -5.10 -24.00
N ALA A 118 7.49 -5.59 -23.01
CA ALA A 118 7.28 -7.01 -22.77
C ALA A 118 6.42 -7.63 -23.90
N CYS A 119 6.76 -7.30 -25.14
CA CYS A 119 6.37 -7.98 -26.37
C CYS A 119 7.64 -8.28 -27.14
N ASN A 120 8.45 -9.21 -26.62
CA ASN A 120 9.17 -10.12 -27.48
C ASN A 120 8.67 -11.51 -27.14
N ALA A 121 7.82 -12.04 -28.03
CA ALA A 121 7.83 -13.46 -28.30
C ALA A 121 9.30 -13.91 -28.32
N VAL A 122 9.57 -15.00 -27.62
CA VAL A 122 10.90 -15.61 -27.47
C VAL A 122 11.49 -15.85 -28.86
N SER A 123 12.23 -14.86 -29.38
CA SER A 123 13.26 -15.11 -30.37
C SER A 123 14.41 -15.69 -29.58
N ALA A 124 14.51 -17.01 -29.64
CA ALA A 124 15.65 -17.75 -29.18
C ALA A 124 16.91 -17.17 -29.85
N SER A 125 17.73 -16.47 -29.05
CA SER A 125 19.13 -16.29 -29.35
C SER A 125 19.90 -16.63 -28.09
N GLU A 126 20.69 -17.68 -28.22
CA GLU A 126 21.46 -18.32 -27.18
C GLU A 126 22.46 -17.34 -26.56
N SER A 127 22.34 -17.12 -25.26
CA SER A 127 23.53 -16.90 -24.42
C SER A 127 23.28 -17.53 -23.05
N ASN A 128 24.12 -18.50 -22.71
CA ASN A 128 24.07 -19.27 -21.48
C ASN A 128 24.35 -18.37 -20.26
N SER A 129 23.31 -17.86 -19.63
CA SER A 129 23.31 -17.43 -18.24
C SER A 129 22.05 -17.94 -17.59
N ALA A 130 22.20 -18.70 -16.50
CA ALA A 130 21.13 -19.46 -15.85
C ALA A 130 19.93 -18.57 -15.52
N LEU A 131 18.85 -18.72 -16.29
CA LEU A 131 17.55 -18.15 -15.96
C LEU A 131 17.12 -18.62 -14.57
N ASP A 132 16.82 -17.65 -13.72
CA ASP A 132 16.39 -17.88 -12.35
C ASP A 132 15.10 -18.70 -12.36
N TYR A 133 15.08 -19.82 -11.63
CA TYR A 133 13.97 -20.76 -11.56
C TYR A 133 12.62 -20.09 -11.22
N ILE A 134 12.69 -18.93 -10.58
CA ILE A 134 11.59 -18.06 -10.19
C ILE A 134 10.88 -17.44 -11.41
N GLU A 135 11.62 -16.96 -12.42
CA GLU A 135 11.03 -16.37 -13.64
C GLU A 135 10.22 -17.40 -14.44
N ARG A 136 10.74 -18.63 -14.57
CA ARG A 136 10.02 -19.72 -15.25
C ARG A 136 8.68 -20.05 -14.59
N ARG A 137 8.61 -20.03 -13.26
CA ARG A 137 7.37 -20.36 -12.53
C ARG A 137 6.34 -19.21 -12.54
N LEU A 138 6.80 -17.96 -12.52
CA LEU A 138 5.91 -16.80 -12.68
C LEU A 138 5.27 -16.77 -14.07
N ALA A 139 6.03 -17.12 -15.12
CA ALA A 139 5.49 -17.28 -16.47
C ALA A 139 4.44 -18.41 -16.56
N PHE A 140 4.66 -19.53 -15.85
CA PHE A 140 3.71 -20.65 -15.83
C PHE A 140 2.40 -20.32 -15.11
N SER A 141 2.47 -19.50 -14.07
CA SER A 141 1.30 -19.09 -13.28
C SER A 141 0.35 -18.18 -14.08
N ARG A 142 0.90 -17.37 -15.00
CA ARG A 142 0.10 -16.57 -15.96
C ARG A 142 -0.64 -17.43 -16.99
N SER A 143 -0.23 -18.67 -17.22
CA SER A 143 -0.84 -19.57 -18.21
C SER A 143 -2.09 -20.30 -17.70
N LEU A 144 -2.29 -20.42 -16.39
CA LEU A 144 -3.36 -21.24 -15.80
C LEU A 144 -4.69 -20.48 -15.59
N VAL A 145 -4.74 -19.18 -15.89
CA VAL A 145 -5.96 -18.36 -15.81
C VAL A 145 -6.32 -17.85 -17.21
N ARG A 146 -6.84 -18.76 -18.05
CA ARG A 146 -7.60 -18.41 -19.25
C ARG A 146 -8.79 -19.37 -19.35
N PRO A 147 -10.03 -18.92 -19.10
CA PRO A 147 -11.18 -19.54 -19.70
C PRO A 147 -11.26 -19.09 -21.16
N ASP A 148 -11.47 -20.07 -22.02
CA ASP A 148 -11.77 -19.96 -23.44
C ASP A 148 -13.06 -19.15 -23.68
N SER A 149 -13.00 -18.14 -24.54
CA SER A 149 -14.18 -17.56 -25.17
C SER A 149 -13.81 -16.78 -26.43
N GLN A 150 -13.84 -17.51 -27.55
CA GLN A 150 -14.33 -17.14 -28.88
C GLN A 150 -14.08 -15.71 -29.39
N GLU A 151 -13.22 -15.65 -30.42
CA GLU A 151 -13.09 -14.55 -31.37
C GLU A 151 -14.45 -14.11 -31.94
N ARG A 152 -14.85 -12.88 -31.62
CA ARG A 152 -15.74 -12.09 -32.48
C ARG A 152 -15.10 -10.74 -32.75
N GLN A 153 -14.39 -10.68 -33.89
CA GLN A 153 -13.90 -9.46 -34.49
C GLN A 153 -15.07 -8.50 -34.75
N SER A 154 -15.14 -7.41 -33.99
CA SER A 154 -15.89 -6.22 -34.37
C SER A 154 -14.89 -5.08 -34.54
N LYS A 155 -14.77 -4.64 -35.80
CA LYS A 155 -13.92 -3.54 -36.27
C LYS A 155 -14.29 -2.24 -35.54
N ARG A 156 -13.68 -1.96 -34.38
CA ARG A 156 -13.77 -0.64 -33.76
C ARG A 156 -12.65 0.24 -34.29
N ARG A 157 -13.03 0.98 -35.33
CA ARG A 157 -12.37 2.14 -35.97
C ARG A 157 -11.27 2.76 -35.09
N LYS A 158 -10.00 2.53 -35.45
CA LYS A 158 -8.84 3.30 -34.99
C LYS A 158 -9.09 4.76 -35.38
N GLN A 159 -9.54 5.58 -34.43
CA GLN A 159 -9.44 7.02 -34.54
C GLN A 159 -8.09 7.39 -33.96
N SER A 160 -7.07 7.43 -34.84
CA SER A 160 -5.87 8.21 -34.62
C SER A 160 -6.26 9.69 -34.67
N ALA A 161 -6.78 10.18 -33.55
CA ALA A 161 -6.84 11.62 -33.31
C ALA A 161 -5.52 11.98 -32.64
N THR A 162 -4.68 12.69 -33.38
CA THR A 162 -3.50 13.38 -32.87
C THR A 162 -3.97 14.44 -31.88
N LEU A 163 -4.24 14.03 -30.65
CA LEU A 163 -4.36 14.93 -29.51
C LEU A 163 -2.93 15.38 -29.15
N PRO A 164 -2.75 16.60 -28.62
CA PRO A 164 -1.48 16.97 -28.02
C PRO A 164 -1.08 15.88 -27.03
N VAL A 165 0.19 15.50 -26.99
CA VAL A 165 0.73 14.52 -26.03
C VAL A 165 0.55 15.12 -24.63
N GLN A 166 -0.66 14.99 -24.10
CA GLN A 166 -0.97 15.37 -22.74
C GLN A 166 -0.26 14.35 -21.85
N ASP A 167 0.41 14.85 -20.83
CA ASP A 167 1.15 14.01 -19.91
C ASP A 167 0.19 13.00 -19.26
N GLU A 168 0.60 11.72 -19.18
CA GLU A 168 -0.28 10.63 -18.74
C GLU A 168 -0.85 10.90 -17.34
N LEU A 169 -0.02 11.50 -16.47
CA LEU A 169 -0.40 11.90 -15.11
C LEU A 169 -1.52 12.94 -15.15
N ASP A 170 -1.33 14.04 -15.90
CA ASP A 170 -2.34 15.11 -16.02
C ASP A 170 -3.65 14.58 -16.61
N GLN A 171 -3.56 13.71 -17.62
CA GLN A 171 -4.72 13.07 -18.21
C GLN A 171 -5.48 12.25 -17.16
N TYR A 172 -4.80 11.37 -16.42
CA TYR A 172 -5.44 10.56 -15.37
C TYR A 172 -6.07 11.42 -14.26
N LEU A 173 -5.40 12.50 -13.84
CA LEU A 173 -5.89 13.39 -12.79
C LEU A 173 -7.12 14.19 -13.22
N SER A 174 -7.23 14.53 -14.51
CA SER A 174 -8.40 15.22 -15.07
C SER A 174 -9.65 14.34 -15.20
N GLU A 175 -9.47 13.02 -15.31
CA GLU A 175 -10.58 12.10 -15.49
C GLU A 175 -11.43 11.96 -14.21
N PRO A 176 -12.76 11.78 -14.33
CA PRO A 176 -13.60 11.50 -13.17
C PRO A 176 -13.19 10.17 -12.50
N PRO A 177 -13.47 10.00 -11.19
CA PRO A 177 -13.33 8.72 -10.52
C PRO A 177 -14.15 7.62 -11.19
N VAL A 178 -13.66 6.39 -11.10
CA VAL A 178 -14.33 5.22 -11.67
C VAL A 178 -15.34 4.68 -10.67
N ASP A 179 -16.62 4.68 -11.03
CA ASP A 179 -17.70 4.14 -10.21
C ASP A 179 -17.86 2.63 -10.46
N ASN A 180 -16.98 1.83 -9.85
CA ASN A 180 -17.08 0.38 -9.86
C ASN A 180 -16.65 -0.22 -8.52
N ILE A 181 -17.55 -0.99 -7.91
CA ILE A 181 -17.35 -1.60 -6.59
C ILE A 181 -16.19 -2.61 -6.61
N ALA A 182 -15.99 -3.35 -7.69
CA ALA A 182 -14.91 -4.32 -7.80
C ALA A 182 -13.53 -3.64 -7.71
N TYR A 183 -13.36 -2.50 -8.41
CA TYR A 183 -12.13 -1.71 -8.38
C TYR A 183 -11.96 -0.88 -7.10
N LYS A 184 -13.01 -0.77 -6.28
CA LYS A 184 -12.92 -0.21 -4.93
C LYS A 184 -12.30 -1.18 -3.94
N VAL A 185 -12.52 -2.47 -4.15
CA VAL A 185 -11.92 -3.53 -3.31
C VAL A 185 -10.50 -3.84 -3.78
N ASP A 186 -10.28 -3.93 -5.09
CA ASP A 186 -8.97 -4.17 -5.68
C ASP A 186 -8.60 -3.07 -6.70
N PRO A 187 -7.96 -1.97 -6.26
CA PRO A 187 -7.55 -0.90 -7.17
C PRO A 187 -6.41 -1.33 -8.10
N ILE A 188 -5.60 -2.33 -7.72
CA ILE A 188 -4.50 -2.83 -8.55
C ILE A 188 -5.06 -3.56 -9.77
N ALA A 189 -6.19 -4.27 -9.63
CA ALA A 189 -6.87 -4.88 -10.77
C ALA A 189 -7.21 -3.86 -11.86
N TRP A 190 -7.67 -2.66 -11.50
CA TRP A 190 -7.96 -1.63 -12.49
C TRP A 190 -6.71 -1.16 -13.23
N TRP A 191 -5.60 -0.94 -12.51
CA TRP A 191 -4.33 -0.54 -13.12
C TRP A 191 -3.76 -1.61 -14.03
N ARG A 192 -3.97 -2.89 -13.69
CA ARG A 192 -3.56 -4.02 -14.53
C ARG A 192 -4.43 -4.14 -15.79
N ASP A 193 -5.75 -4.03 -15.66
CA ASP A 193 -6.69 -4.38 -16.72
C ASP A 193 -6.99 -3.20 -17.66
N VAL A 194 -7.08 -1.98 -17.11
CA VAL A 194 -7.42 -0.74 -17.83
C VAL A 194 -6.23 0.21 -17.88
N GLY A 195 -5.56 0.40 -16.75
CA GLY A 195 -4.44 1.32 -16.62
C GLY A 195 -3.27 0.98 -17.52
N ALA A 196 -2.87 -0.30 -17.60
CA ALA A 196 -1.73 -0.74 -18.40
C ALA A 196 -1.89 -0.46 -19.90
N VAL A 197 -3.13 -0.44 -20.41
CA VAL A 197 -3.42 -0.17 -21.82
C VAL A 197 -3.55 1.33 -22.09
N ARG A 198 -4.13 2.09 -21.15
CA ARG A 198 -4.41 3.53 -21.33
C ARG A 198 -3.26 4.43 -20.89
N PHE A 199 -2.53 4.02 -19.86
CA PHE A 199 -1.46 4.76 -19.18
C PHE A 199 -0.28 3.82 -18.92
N PRO A 200 0.46 3.43 -19.97
CA PRO A 200 1.50 2.41 -19.87
C PRO A 200 2.59 2.76 -18.86
N ARG A 201 3.01 4.03 -18.77
CA ARG A 201 4.07 4.46 -17.84
C ARG A 201 3.50 4.75 -16.45
N LEU A 202 2.36 5.43 -16.39
CA LEU A 202 1.72 5.77 -15.11
C LEU A 202 1.29 4.53 -14.33
N SER A 203 0.91 3.45 -15.01
CA SER A 203 0.49 2.21 -14.37
C SER A 203 1.56 1.62 -13.45
N TYR A 204 2.85 1.73 -13.82
CA TYR A 204 3.95 1.30 -12.95
C TYR A 204 4.05 2.14 -11.69
N MET A 205 4.03 3.47 -11.83
CA MET A 205 4.05 4.38 -10.68
C MET A 205 2.86 4.11 -9.75
N ALA A 206 1.67 3.94 -10.32
CA ALA A 206 0.47 3.66 -9.54
C ALA A 206 0.56 2.34 -8.77
N VAL A 207 1.03 1.26 -9.41
CA VAL A 207 1.21 -0.04 -8.75
C VAL A 207 2.30 0.05 -7.67
N ASP A 208 3.41 0.73 -7.92
CA ASP A 208 4.48 0.92 -6.93
C ASP A 208 3.95 1.61 -5.68
N PHE A 209 3.14 2.67 -5.81
CA PHE A 209 2.56 3.36 -4.65
C PHE A 209 1.44 2.56 -3.98
N LEU A 210 0.58 1.88 -4.73
CA LEU A 210 -0.52 1.08 -4.18
C LEU A 210 -0.06 -0.18 -3.44
N THR A 211 1.13 -0.68 -3.76
CA THR A 211 1.72 -1.88 -3.12
C THR A 211 2.52 -1.55 -1.85
N ILE A 212 2.74 -0.27 -1.54
CA ILE A 212 3.38 0.13 -0.27
C ILE A 212 2.46 -0.26 0.88
N ALA A 213 2.97 -1.10 1.78
CA ALA A 213 2.26 -1.49 2.98
C ALA A 213 1.96 -0.24 3.85
N SER A 214 0.73 -0.15 4.35
CA SER A 214 0.29 0.98 5.19
C SER A 214 0.93 0.98 6.57
N SER A 215 1.44 -0.16 7.05
CA SER A 215 2.06 -0.31 8.36
C SER A 215 3.12 -1.42 8.39
N SER A 216 3.99 -1.37 9.40
CA SER A 216 4.97 -2.43 9.70
C SER A 216 4.33 -3.69 10.30
N ALA A 217 3.01 -3.74 10.51
CA ALA A 217 2.37 -4.87 11.20
C ALA A 217 2.57 -6.21 10.47
N GLU A 218 2.63 -6.19 9.14
CA GLU A 218 2.92 -7.40 8.35
C GLU A 218 4.37 -7.87 8.54
N THR A 219 5.34 -6.96 8.47
CA THR A 219 6.74 -7.29 8.69
C THR A 219 6.99 -7.72 10.13
N GLU A 220 6.34 -7.10 11.11
CA GLU A 220 6.37 -7.51 12.52
C GLU A 220 5.79 -8.92 12.73
N ARG A 221 4.70 -9.26 12.03
CA ARG A 221 4.14 -10.62 12.05
C ARG A 221 5.12 -11.63 11.47
N ASP A 222 5.81 -11.28 10.40
CA ASP A 222 6.86 -12.12 9.80
C ASP A 222 8.08 -12.26 10.70
N PHE A 223 8.51 -11.18 11.37
CA PHE A 223 9.59 -11.23 12.37
C PHE A 223 9.21 -12.07 13.58
N SER A 224 7.97 -11.96 14.06
CA SER A 224 7.45 -12.80 15.15
C SER A 224 7.45 -14.28 14.74
N SER A 225 7.02 -14.58 13.51
CA SER A 225 7.12 -15.91 12.90
C SER A 225 8.56 -16.41 12.83
N CYS A 226 9.51 -15.57 12.42
CA CYS A 226 10.94 -15.89 12.41
C CYS A 226 11.47 -16.16 13.82
N GLY A 227 11.05 -15.37 14.80
CA GLY A 227 11.43 -15.54 16.21
C GLY A 227 10.99 -16.91 16.75
N ARG A 228 9.84 -17.43 16.33
CA ARG A 228 9.41 -18.79 16.71
C ARG A 228 10.30 -19.90 16.11
N MET A 229 10.96 -19.64 14.99
CA MET A 229 11.91 -20.60 14.42
C MET A 229 13.26 -20.62 15.16
N VAL A 230 13.60 -19.53 15.83
CA VAL A 230 14.88 -19.34 16.52
C VAL A 230 14.59 -19.20 18.02
N THR A 231 14.50 -20.33 18.72
CA THR A 231 14.40 -20.30 20.19
C THR A 231 15.79 -20.21 20.82
N PRO A 232 15.94 -19.68 22.05
CA PRO A 232 17.22 -19.61 22.76
C PRO A 232 17.96 -20.95 22.90
N LEU A 233 17.24 -22.08 22.81
CA LEU A 233 17.76 -23.44 22.89
C LEU A 233 17.91 -24.12 21.50
N ARG A 234 17.41 -23.52 20.41
CA ARG A 234 17.49 -24.04 19.02
C ARG A 234 18.19 -23.06 18.07
N CYS A 235 19.35 -22.54 18.48
CA CYS A 235 20.10 -21.50 17.75
C CYS A 235 20.94 -21.98 16.55
N ARG A 236 20.86 -23.26 16.12
CA ARG A 236 21.73 -23.79 15.05
C ARG A 236 21.20 -23.57 13.62
N LEU A 237 20.03 -22.94 13.47
CA LEU A 237 19.49 -22.58 12.15
C LEU A 237 20.26 -21.40 11.56
N ARG A 238 20.81 -21.59 10.36
CA ARG A 238 21.47 -20.49 9.63
C ARG A 238 20.43 -19.50 9.10
N ARG A 239 20.79 -18.21 9.02
CA ARG A 239 19.92 -17.12 8.54
C ARG A 239 19.21 -17.40 7.21
N HIS A 240 19.91 -17.99 6.24
CA HIS A 240 19.34 -18.29 4.92
C HIS A 240 18.27 -19.40 4.99
N ILE A 241 18.39 -20.34 5.93
CA ILE A 241 17.39 -21.41 6.12
C ILE A 241 16.09 -20.80 6.67
N VAL A 242 16.20 -19.88 7.64
CA VAL A 242 15.05 -19.15 8.19
C VAL A 242 14.37 -18.35 7.09
N ALA A 243 15.14 -17.59 6.30
CA ALA A 243 14.61 -16.82 5.17
C ALA A 243 13.88 -17.71 4.15
N MET A 244 14.52 -18.80 3.68
CA MET A 244 13.91 -19.72 2.73
C MET A 244 12.63 -20.37 3.28
N ALA A 245 12.59 -20.75 4.56
CA ALA A 245 11.40 -21.32 5.17
C ALA A 245 10.23 -20.32 5.22
N GLN A 246 10.50 -19.05 5.53
CA GLN A 246 9.47 -18.01 5.50
C GLN A 246 9.00 -17.72 4.07
N CYS A 247 9.90 -17.69 3.09
CA CYS A 247 9.54 -17.57 1.67
C CYS A 247 8.61 -18.72 1.24
N LEU A 248 8.97 -19.96 1.55
CA LEU A 248 8.15 -21.14 1.25
C LEU A 248 6.78 -21.08 1.93
N ARG A 249 6.73 -20.62 3.19
CA ARG A 249 5.48 -20.41 3.93
C ARG A 249 4.61 -19.35 3.26
N SER A 250 5.19 -18.22 2.87
CA SER A 250 4.51 -17.13 2.18
C SER A 250 3.94 -17.60 0.83
N TRP A 251 4.76 -18.26 -0.01
CA TRP A 251 4.32 -18.82 -1.29
C TRP A 251 3.26 -19.91 -1.14
N SER A 252 3.33 -20.70 -0.06
CA SER A 252 2.30 -21.69 0.24
C SER A 252 0.97 -21.04 0.59
N LYS A 253 0.97 -19.98 1.41
CA LYS A 253 -0.24 -19.20 1.73
C LYS A 253 -0.81 -18.49 0.50
N ALA A 254 0.06 -17.96 -0.36
CA ALA A 254 -0.34 -17.34 -1.62
C ALA A 254 -0.82 -18.35 -2.69
N GLY A 255 -0.70 -19.66 -2.44
CA GLY A 255 -1.11 -20.71 -3.39
C GLY A 255 -0.16 -20.90 -4.58
N ILE A 256 0.96 -20.17 -4.63
CA ILE A 256 2.00 -20.28 -5.67
C ILE A 256 2.70 -21.65 -5.61
N TYR A 257 2.79 -22.19 -4.40
CA TYR A 257 3.36 -23.50 -4.11
C TYR A 257 2.37 -24.31 -3.29
N ARG A 258 1.99 -25.51 -3.76
CA ARG A 258 1.24 -26.46 -2.96
C ARG A 258 2.21 -27.51 -2.40
N PRO A 259 2.66 -27.37 -1.15
CA PRO A 259 3.45 -28.42 -0.54
C PRO A 259 2.64 -29.72 -0.46
N THR A 260 3.32 -30.85 -0.63
CA THR A 260 2.74 -32.18 -0.40
C THR A 260 2.24 -32.33 1.03
N LEU A 261 2.89 -31.66 1.98
CA LEU A 261 2.38 -31.44 3.33
C LEU A 261 1.67 -30.09 3.42
N PRO A 262 0.43 -29.98 3.90
CA PRO A 262 -0.24 -28.69 4.03
C PRO A 262 0.40 -27.84 5.15
N LEU A 263 1.47 -27.11 4.80
CA LEU A 263 2.26 -26.28 5.72
C LEU A 263 1.45 -25.18 6.39
N GLY A 264 0.35 -24.74 5.76
CA GLY A 264 -0.59 -23.77 6.32
C GLY A 264 -1.40 -24.31 7.51
N LEU A 265 -1.52 -25.63 7.66
CA LEU A 265 -2.20 -26.27 8.78
C LEU A 265 -1.26 -26.53 9.97
N LEU A 266 0.05 -26.28 9.82
CA LEU A 266 1.01 -26.46 10.91
C LEU A 266 0.93 -25.28 11.89
N GLU A 267 0.21 -25.48 12.98
CA GLU A 267 0.09 -24.54 14.10
C GLU A 267 0.45 -25.23 15.42
N GLY A 268 1.49 -24.72 16.09
CA GLY A 268 1.96 -25.28 17.35
C GLY A 268 2.44 -26.73 17.22
N ASP A 269 1.91 -27.63 18.04
CA ASP A 269 2.30 -29.04 18.10
C ASP A 269 1.41 -29.97 17.24
N ASN A 270 0.54 -29.43 16.39
CA ASN A 270 -0.38 -30.22 15.58
C ASN A 270 0.28 -30.97 14.40
N TRP A 271 1.60 -30.90 14.26
CA TRP A 271 2.37 -31.48 13.16
C TRP A 271 2.13 -33.00 12.98
N ARG A 272 1.87 -33.72 14.07
CA ARG A 272 1.53 -35.15 14.02
C ARG A 272 0.21 -35.42 13.31
N GLN A 273 -0.80 -34.59 13.56
CA GLN A 273 -2.13 -34.70 12.95
C GLN A 273 -2.06 -34.32 11.47
N VAL A 274 -1.28 -33.29 11.14
CA VAL A 274 -1.05 -32.85 9.76
C VAL A 274 -0.32 -33.92 8.93
N LEU A 275 0.67 -34.61 9.51
CA LEU A 275 1.35 -35.73 8.84
C LEU A 275 0.41 -36.92 8.59
N GLN A 276 -0.45 -37.24 9.56
CA GLN A 276 -1.45 -38.30 9.38
C GLN A 276 -2.45 -37.97 8.27
N LEU A 277 -2.92 -36.73 8.18
CA LEU A 277 -3.77 -36.27 7.09
C LEU A 277 -3.05 -36.33 5.73
N ALA A 278 -1.80 -35.87 5.66
CA ALA A 278 -1.00 -35.93 4.44
C ALA A 278 -0.74 -37.38 3.97
N SER A 279 -0.52 -38.31 4.90
CA SER A 279 -0.35 -39.73 4.60
C SER A 279 -1.61 -40.36 4.01
N ARG A 280 -2.81 -39.91 4.41
CA ARG A 280 -4.08 -40.37 3.86
C ARG A 280 -4.36 -39.80 2.46
N VAL A 281 -4.04 -38.52 2.25
CA VAL A 281 -4.20 -37.84 0.94
C VAL A 281 -3.26 -38.41 -0.13
N SER A 282 -2.08 -38.93 0.26
CA SER A 282 -1.16 -39.58 -0.67
C SER A 282 -1.67 -40.94 -1.17
N VAL A 283 -2.52 -41.62 -0.40
CA VAL A 283 -3.06 -42.94 -0.78
C VAL A 283 -4.20 -42.82 -1.79
N ASP A 284 -4.99 -41.74 -1.74
CA ASP A 284 -6.12 -41.50 -2.66
C ASP A 284 -5.73 -40.93 -4.03
N ARG A 285 -4.45 -40.59 -4.26
CA ARG A 285 -3.98 -40.06 -5.56
C ARG A 285 -3.46 -41.12 -6.54
N ASP A 286 -3.30 -42.35 -6.08
CA ASP A 286 -2.73 -43.48 -6.84
C ASP A 286 -3.79 -44.49 -7.33
N THR A 287 -5.06 -44.08 -7.43
CA THR A 287 -6.17 -44.88 -8.01
C THR A 287 -6.93 -44.08 -9.06
#